data_AF-A0A2P5BGL8-F1
#
_entry.id   AF-A0A2P5BGL8-F1
#
_cell.length_a   1.000
_cell.length_b   1.000
_cell.length_c   1.000
_cell.angle_alpha   90.00
_cell.angle_beta   90.00
_cell.angle_gamma   90.00
#
_symmetry.space_group_name_H-M   'P 1'
#
loop_
_entity.id
_entity.type
_entity.pdbx_description
1 polymer ?
#
loop_
_entity_poly.entity_id
_entity_poly.type
_entity_poly.pdbx_seq_one_letter_code
_entity_poly.pdbx_strand_id
1 'polypeptide(L)' 'AVFARHNYGLDWCLPHNQLWLCFAGHTGYGSYNGWAKGSIILEITQHPFSTKSWIRMEDGHVHSKVVLTP' A
#
# COMPACT_ATOMS: atom_id res chain seq x y z
N ALA A 1 -2.93 6.47 -9.32
CA ALA A 1 -3.14 5.28 -8.49
C ALA A 1 -4.36 5.51 -7.60
N VAL A 2 -5.19 4.49 -7.40
CA VAL A 2 -6.34 4.51 -6.50
C VAL A 2 -6.05 3.55 -5.35
N PHE A 3 -6.14 4.05 -4.12
CA PHE A 3 -5.92 3.28 -2.89
C PHE A 3 -7.26 3.08 -2.18
N ALA A 4 -7.66 1.83 -1.99
CA ALA A 4 -8.91 1.48 -1.32
C ALA A 4 -8.66 0.58 -0.09
N ARG A 5 -9.39 0.86 0.99
CA ARG A 5 -9.37 0.11 2.27
C ARG A 5 -10.71 -0.65 2.43
N HIS A 6 -11.04 -1.10 3.64
CA HIS A 6 -12.19 -1.94 4.04
C HIS A 6 -11.86 -3.43 4.16
N ASN A 7 -11.13 -4.01 3.20
CA ASN A 7 -10.61 -5.37 3.32
C ASN A 7 -9.28 -5.38 4.08
N TYR A 8 -9.14 -6.28 5.04
CA TYR A 8 -8.04 -6.20 6.01
C TYR A 8 -6.77 -6.99 5.63
N GLY A 9 -6.74 -7.75 4.52
CA GLY A 9 -5.62 -8.69 4.27
C GLY A 9 -5.61 -9.31 2.88
N LEU A 10 -6.14 -8.58 1.90
CA LEU A 10 -5.96 -8.88 0.48
C LEU A 10 -5.01 -7.84 -0.11
N ASP A 11 -3.75 -7.90 0.29
CA ASP A 11 -2.74 -6.91 -0.09
C ASP A 11 -2.30 -7.12 -1.55
N TRP A 12 -2.75 -6.26 -2.46
CA TRP A 12 -2.30 -6.28 -3.85
C TRP A 12 -2.34 -4.90 -4.48
N CYS A 13 -1.39 -4.62 -5.35
CA CYS A 13 -1.27 -3.34 -6.05
C CYS A 13 -0.75 -3.63 -7.46
N LEU A 14 -1.60 -3.42 -8.46
CA LEU A 14 -1.33 -3.82 -9.83
C LEU A 14 -1.95 -2.86 -10.85
N PRO A 15 -1.35 -2.72 -12.04
CA PRO A 15 -1.87 -1.87 -13.09
C PRO A 15 -3.09 -2.51 -13.78
N HIS A 16 -4.10 -1.70 -14.08
CA HIS A 16 -5.30 -2.05 -14.84
C HIS A 16 -5.83 -0.82 -15.58
N ASN A 17 -5.95 -0.91 -16.92
CA ASN A 17 -6.50 0.15 -17.77
C ASN A 17 -5.97 1.56 -17.42
N GLN A 18 -4.64 1.74 -17.44
CA GLN A 18 -3.94 3.00 -17.14
C GLN A 18 -4.06 3.49 -15.68
N LEU A 19 -4.63 2.68 -14.78
CA LEU A 19 -4.71 2.97 -13.36
C LEU A 19 -3.94 1.93 -12.57
N TRP A 20 -3.22 2.37 -11.55
CA TRP A 20 -2.79 1.47 -10.48
C TRP A 20 -3.92 1.29 -9.49
N LEU A 21 -4.38 0.06 -9.31
CA LEU A 21 -5.38 -0.29 -8.32
C LEU A 21 -4.69 -1.00 -7.16
N CYS A 22 -4.78 -0.42 -5.96
CA CYS A 22 -4.07 -0.89 -4.79
C CYS A 22 -5.06 -1.09 -3.63
N PHE A 23 -5.22 -2.34 -3.23
CA PHE A 23 -6.20 -2.80 -2.26
C PHE A 23 -5.52 -3.40 -1.03
N ALA A 24 -6.19 -3.19 0.10
CA ALA A 24 -5.85 -3.67 1.44
C ALA A 24 -4.49 -3.17 1.99
N GLY A 25 -4.19 -3.36 3.28
CA GLY A 25 -5.00 -4.01 4.31
C GLY A 25 -4.57 -3.70 5.73
N HIS A 26 -3.44 -3.05 5.93
CA HIS A 26 -2.96 -2.70 7.28
C HIS A 26 -3.02 -1.18 7.50
N THR A 27 -4.03 -0.70 8.24
CA THR A 27 -4.11 0.68 8.78
C THR A 27 -4.76 0.67 10.15
N GLY A 28 -3.95 0.96 11.18
CA GLY A 28 -4.35 1.49 12.49
C GLY A 28 -5.19 0.57 13.41
N TYR A 29 -6.28 0.00 12.90
CA TYR A 29 -7.12 -0.95 13.61
C TYR A 29 -6.79 -2.34 13.09
N GLY A 30 -6.11 -3.15 13.91
CA GLY A 30 -5.93 -4.57 13.63
C GLY A 30 -7.31 -5.17 13.38
N SER A 31 -7.46 -5.97 12.32
CA SER A 31 -8.73 -6.58 11.95
C SER A 31 -9.36 -7.37 13.11
N TYR A 32 -10.60 -7.83 12.95
CA TYR A 32 -11.34 -8.63 13.95
C TYR A 32 -10.57 -9.84 14.52
N ASN A 33 -9.50 -10.30 13.86
CA ASN A 33 -8.67 -11.43 14.27
C ASN A 33 -7.24 -11.04 14.72
N GLY A 34 -7.02 -9.80 15.15
CA GLY A 34 -5.71 -9.39 15.71
C GLY A 34 -4.59 -9.35 14.68
N TRP A 35 -4.91 -9.12 13.40
CA TRP A 35 -3.91 -9.02 12.34
C TRP A 35 -2.90 -7.91 12.67
N ALA A 36 -1.63 -8.17 12.34
CA ALA A 36 -0.55 -7.22 12.54
C ALA A 36 -0.96 -5.86 11.98
N LYS A 37 -0.63 -4.77 12.64
CA LYS A 37 -0.99 -3.44 12.15
C LYS A 37 0.14 -2.90 11.29
N GLY A 38 -0.20 -1.94 10.45
CA GLY A 38 0.72 -1.27 9.57
C GLY A 38 0.07 -0.05 8.95
N SER A 39 0.77 0.57 8.01
CA SER A 39 0.31 1.73 7.25
C SER A 39 0.82 1.65 5.81
N ILE A 40 0.05 2.16 4.85
CA ILE A 40 0.55 2.37 3.49
C ILE A 40 1.35 3.68 3.50
N ILE A 41 2.56 3.62 2.95
CA ILE A 41 3.39 4.79 2.69
C ILE A 41 3.32 5.11 1.21
N LEU A 42 3.20 6.40 0.89
CA LEU A 42 3.29 6.93 -0.46
C LEU A 42 4.44 7.93 -0.49
N GLU A 43 5.47 7.64 -1.27
CA GLU A 43 6.61 8.53 -1.51
C GLU A 43 6.48 9.12 -2.91
N ILE A 44 6.46 10.45 -2.98
CA ILE A 44 6.43 11.21 -4.24
C ILE A 44 7.68 12.07 -4.30
N THR A 45 8.52 11.83 -5.30
CA THR A 45 9.70 12.65 -5.61
C THR A 45 9.42 13.45 -6.87
N GLN A 46 9.77 14.74 -6.88
CA GLN A 46 9.50 15.61 -8.03
C GLN A 46 10.63 15.56 -9.08
N HIS A 47 11.89 15.46 -8.67
CA HIS A 47 13.04 15.51 -9.58
C HIS A 47 14.12 14.46 -9.21
N PRO A 48 14.26 13.38 -10.00
CA PRO A 48 13.37 12.96 -11.09
C PRO A 48 11.98 12.58 -10.56
N PHE A 49 10.94 12.71 -11.39
CA PHE A 49 9.59 12.34 -10.98
C PHE A 49 9.51 10.83 -10.72
N SER A 50 9.10 10.44 -9.51
CA SER A 50 8.93 9.05 -9.11
C SER A 50 7.84 8.95 -8.07
N THR A 51 7.00 7.93 -8.18
CA THR A 51 6.01 7.58 -7.16
C THR A 51 6.26 6.16 -6.70
N LYS A 52 6.40 5.95 -5.39
CA LYS A 52 6.60 4.62 -4.80
C LYS A 52 5.61 4.41 -3.67
N SER A 53 5.24 3.16 -3.45
CA SER A 53 4.40 2.78 -2.32
C SER A 53 4.87 1.48 -1.70
N TRP A 54 4.65 1.32 -0.40
CA TRP A 54 4.88 0.10 0.35
C TRP A 54 4.01 0.09 1.61
N ILE A 55 3.91 -1.07 2.26
CA ILE A 55 3.29 -1.21 3.56
C ILE A 55 4.39 -1.27 4.61
N ARG A 56 4.29 -0.43 5.65
CA ARG A 56 5.17 -0.46 6.83
C ARG A 56 4.40 -1.04 8.00
N MET A 57 4.87 -2.17 8.51
CA MET A 57 4.28 -2.86 9.67
C MET A 57 4.79 -2.25 10.99
N GLU A 58 4.05 -2.47 12.08
CA GLU A 58 4.44 -1.99 13.43
C GLU A 58 5.76 -2.58 13.93
N ASP A 59 6.09 -3.80 13.50
CA ASP A 59 7.37 -4.45 13.80
C ASP A 59 8.55 -3.94 12.93
N GLY A 60 8.28 -3.00 12.03
CA GLY A 60 9.26 -2.41 11.13
C GLY A 60 9.44 -3.11 9.80
N HIS A 61 8.83 -4.29 9.57
CA HIS A 61 8.91 -4.97 8.29
C HIS A 61 8.23 -4.16 7.17
N VAL A 62 8.71 -4.37 5.94
CA VAL A 62 8.21 -3.71 4.73
C VAL A 62 7.65 -4.76 3.78
N HIS A 63 6.42 -4.56 3.34
CA HIS A 63 5.72 -5.43 2.39
C HIS A 63 5.32 -4.67 1.13
N SER A 64 5.09 -5.42 0.04
CA SER A 64 4.41 -4.95 -1.17
C SER A 64 5.00 -3.64 -1.75
N LYS A 65 6.32 -3.52 -1.74
CA LYS A 65 7.02 -2.35 -2.28
C LYS A 65 6.88 -2.31 -3.80
N VAL A 66 6.39 -1.20 -4.32
CA VAL A 66 6.11 -1.00 -5.75
C VAL A 66 6.47 0.40 -6.20
N VAL A 67 6.95 0.51 -7.44
CA VAL A 67 7.10 1.79 -8.15
C VAL A 67 5.89 1.95 -9.05
N LEU A 68 5.14 3.04 -8.85
CA LEU A 68 3.94 3.33 -9.63
C LEU A 68 4.37 4.09 -10.89
N THR A 69 4.48 3.36 -11.99
CA THR A 69 4.78 3.94 -13.31
C THR A 69 3.49 4.42 -14.00
N PRO A 70 3.55 5.41 -14.89
CA PRO A 70 2.44 5.76 -15.77
C PRO A 70 1.90 4.56 -16.55
#